data_AF-A0A956A0X8-F1
#
_entry.id   AF-A0A956A0X8-F1
#
_cell.length_a   1.000
_cell.length_b   1.000
_cell.length_c   1.000
_cell.angle_alpha   90.00
_cell.angle_beta   90.00
_cell.angle_gamma   90.00
#
_symmetry.space_group_name_H-M   'P 1'
#
loop_
_entity.id
_entity.type
_entity.pdbx_description
1 polymer ?
#
loop_
_entity_poly.entity_id
_entity_poly.type
_entity_poly.pdbx_seq_one_letter_code
_entity_poly.pdbx_strand_id
1 'polypeptide(L)'
;MEHSSRYIVLFAAAVCGVCSIFVAAAAVSLKERQELNAQLDVQEKVLVLAGLLEEGSGATRERIQELYGSRIEARAVDLATGDYVEGVDAATIDPKLEVSDPEKSREAPANKAQVRRVPNVGVVYHVKDEAGHVEELILPIHGKGLWSTLYGFLALRRDADSIAGITFYKHLETPGLGGEVDNSRWKSLWEGRRAFGPKGDVAIQVKKGQAGSPQDDPYHVDGLSGATLTSRGVTNTLAFWLSDEGFGPYLEKFRAEMGTGGN
;
A
#
# COMPACT_ATOMS: atom_id res chain seq x y z
N MET A 1 -12.99 -29.78 50.85
CA MET A 1 -11.72 -29.18 50.35
C MET A 1 -11.93 -28.77 48.91
N GLU A 2 -12.89 -27.88 48.67
CA GLU A 2 -13.22 -27.34 47.36
C GLU A 2 -12.63 -25.92 47.28
N HIS A 3 -11.77 -25.71 46.29
CA HIS A 3 -11.10 -24.48 45.87
C HIS A 3 -11.16 -23.26 46.83
N SER A 4 -10.20 -23.18 47.76
CA SER A 4 -9.95 -21.94 48.51
C SER A 4 -9.57 -20.80 47.54
N SER A 5 -10.15 -19.62 47.73
CA SER A 5 -9.84 -18.42 46.92
C SER A 5 -8.34 -18.14 46.83
N ARG A 6 -7.58 -18.48 47.88
CA ARG A 6 -6.11 -18.37 47.90
C ARG A 6 -5.43 -19.30 46.89
N TYR A 7 -5.92 -20.53 46.71
CA TYR A 7 -5.40 -21.47 45.72
C TYR A 7 -5.65 -20.95 44.30
N ILE A 8 -6.87 -20.44 44.04
CA ILE A 8 -7.23 -19.88 42.73
C ILE A 8 -6.33 -18.70 42.37
N VAL A 9 -6.14 -17.75 43.29
CA VAL A 9 -5.28 -16.58 43.07
C VAL A 9 -3.82 -16.98 42.83
N LEU A 10 -3.28 -17.92 43.61
CA LEU A 10 -1.88 -18.36 43.45
C LEU A 10 -1.67 -19.12 42.14
N PHE A 11 -2.60 -20.01 41.80
CA PHE A 11 -2.57 -20.78 40.55
C PHE A 11 -2.68 -19.85 39.34
N ALA A 12 -3.62 -18.91 39.35
CA ALA A 12 -3.77 -17.92 38.28
C ALA A 12 -2.51 -17.06 38.15
N ALA A 13 -1.94 -16.57 39.25
CA ALA A 13 -0.70 -15.79 39.22
C ALA A 13 0.48 -16.58 38.63
N ALA A 14 0.60 -17.87 38.99
CA ALA A 14 1.64 -18.74 38.45
C ALA A 14 1.46 -18.98 36.94
N VAL A 15 0.24 -19.30 36.50
CA VAL A 15 -0.07 -19.49 35.07
C VAL A 15 0.15 -18.20 34.28
N CYS A 16 -0.35 -17.06 34.77
CA CYS A 16 -0.12 -15.76 34.13
C CYS A 16 1.37 -15.43 34.05
N GLY A 17 2.13 -15.67 35.12
CA GLY A 17 3.57 -15.46 35.15
C GLY A 17 4.28 -16.29 34.08
N VAL A 18 4.02 -17.60 34.06
CA VAL A 18 4.60 -18.52 33.07
C VAL A 18 4.22 -18.12 31.64
N CYS A 19 2.93 -17.89 31.37
CA CYS A 19 2.47 -17.47 30.05
C CYS A 19 3.10 -16.14 29.60
N SER A 20 3.22 -15.17 30.51
CA SER A 20 3.82 -13.87 30.18
C SER A 20 5.29 -13.99 29.79
N ILE A 21 6.05 -14.84 30.48
CA ILE A 21 7.47 -15.09 30.17
C ILE A 21 7.60 -15.75 28.79
N PHE A 22 6.79 -16.78 28.50
CA PHE A 22 6.83 -17.44 27.20
C PHE A 22 6.45 -16.49 26.06
N VAL A 23 5.39 -15.71 26.20
CA VAL A 23 4.95 -14.74 25.19
C VAL A 23 6.00 -13.65 24.99
N ALA A 24 6.55 -13.08 26.06
CA ALA A 24 7.56 -12.04 25.98
C ALA A 24 8.87 -12.55 25.33
N ALA A 25 9.32 -13.75 25.72
CA ALA A 25 10.52 -14.36 25.13
C ALA A 25 10.34 -14.63 23.63
N ALA A 26 9.19 -15.19 23.23
CA ALA A 26 8.87 -15.41 21.83
C ALA A 26 8.80 -14.09 21.05
N ALA A 27 8.13 -13.08 21.59
CA ALA A 27 7.98 -11.78 20.94
C ALA A 27 9.33 -11.09 20.72
N VAL A 28 10.18 -11.02 21.75
CA VAL A 28 11.48 -10.32 21.66
C VAL A 28 12.45 -11.07 20.75
N SER A 29 12.53 -12.40 20.86
CA SER A 29 13.47 -13.20 20.07
C SER A 29 13.12 -13.27 18.58
N LEU A 30 11.83 -13.20 18.22
CA LEU A 30 11.39 -13.25 16.82
C LEU A 30 11.25 -11.87 16.18
N LYS A 31 11.20 -10.78 16.96
CA LYS A 31 10.90 -9.43 16.46
C LYS A 31 11.77 -9.02 15.28
N GLU A 32 13.09 -9.11 15.42
CA GLU A 32 14.02 -8.70 14.35
C GLU A 32 13.81 -9.53 13.07
N ARG A 33 13.57 -10.84 13.20
CA ARG A 33 13.29 -11.70 12.03
C ARG A 33 11.96 -11.36 11.37
N GLN A 34 10.94 -11.03 12.16
CA GLN A 34 9.65 -10.60 11.64
C GLN A 34 9.74 -9.28 10.89
N GLU A 35 10.49 -8.31 11.43
CA GLU A 35 10.71 -7.01 10.79
C GLU A 35 11.47 -7.16 9.46
N LEU A 36 12.54 -7.97 9.44
CA LEU A 36 13.29 -8.26 8.21
C LEU A 36 12.42 -8.97 7.16
N ASN A 37 11.61 -9.95 7.56
CA ASN A 37 10.73 -10.65 6.64
C ASN A 37 9.61 -9.74 6.12
N ALA A 38 9.09 -8.84 6.95
CA ALA A 38 8.08 -7.87 6.53
C ALA A 38 8.65 -6.85 5.53
N GLN A 39 9.89 -6.40 5.72
CA GLN A 39 10.58 -5.55 4.76
C GLN A 39 10.81 -6.27 3.43
N LEU A 40 11.26 -7.52 3.47
CA LEU A 40 11.45 -8.33 2.25
C LEU A 40 10.14 -8.58 1.52
N ASP A 41 9.06 -8.88 2.22
CA ASP A 41 7.72 -9.04 1.62
C ASP A 41 7.30 -7.75 0.90
N VAL A 42 7.49 -6.58 1.53
CA VAL A 42 7.20 -5.30 0.87
C VAL A 42 8.04 -5.11 -0.40
N GLN A 43 9.35 -5.38 -0.35
CA GLN A 43 10.22 -5.28 -1.52
C GLN A 43 9.78 -6.24 -2.64
N GLU A 44 9.46 -7.48 -2.28
CA GLU A 44 8.94 -8.48 -3.22
C GLU A 44 7.65 -8.01 -3.88
N LYS A 45 6.69 -7.49 -3.10
CA LYS A 45 5.42 -6.97 -3.65
C LYS A 45 5.62 -5.79 -4.59
N VAL A 46 6.56 -4.88 -4.29
CA VAL A 46 6.92 -3.78 -5.17
C VAL A 46 7.53 -4.29 -6.47
N LEU A 47 8.44 -5.27 -6.41
CA LEU A 47 9.07 -5.87 -7.60
C LEU A 47 8.07 -6.65 -8.46
N VAL A 48 7.16 -7.41 -7.83
CA VAL A 48 6.10 -8.14 -8.53
C VAL A 48 5.14 -7.17 -9.22
N LEU A 49 4.75 -6.09 -8.53
CA LEU A 49 3.89 -5.05 -9.11
C LEU A 49 4.56 -4.35 -10.30
N ALA A 50 5.87 -4.12 -10.22
CA ALA A 50 6.68 -3.53 -11.29
C ALA A 50 6.98 -4.50 -12.44
N GLY A 51 6.51 -5.74 -12.40
CA GLY A 51 6.81 -6.77 -13.41
C GLY A 51 8.28 -7.24 -13.41
N LEU A 52 9.05 -6.90 -12.39
CA LEU A 52 10.48 -7.27 -12.25
C LEU A 52 10.66 -8.65 -11.60
N LEU A 53 9.60 -9.20 -11.03
CA LEU A 53 9.58 -10.51 -10.40
C LEU A 53 8.25 -11.23 -10.63
N GLU A 54 8.29 -12.53 -10.88
CA GLU A 54 7.07 -13.34 -10.98
C GLU A 54 6.49 -13.64 -9.59
N GLU A 55 5.17 -13.48 -9.44
CA GLU A 55 4.44 -13.80 -8.21
C GLU A 55 4.59 -15.29 -7.86
N GLY A 56 5.09 -15.59 -6.66
CA GLY A 56 5.29 -16.97 -6.21
C GLY A 56 6.52 -17.67 -6.80
N SER A 57 7.43 -16.93 -7.43
CA SER A 57 8.70 -17.46 -7.96
C SER A 57 9.61 -18.11 -6.90
N GLY A 58 9.39 -17.83 -5.61
CA GLY A 58 10.24 -18.32 -4.53
C GLY A 58 11.64 -17.72 -4.57
N ALA A 59 11.77 -16.49 -5.05
CA ALA A 59 13.03 -15.79 -5.19
C ALA A 59 13.79 -15.72 -3.86
N THR A 60 15.11 -15.84 -3.92
CA THR A 60 15.94 -15.72 -2.72
C THR A 60 15.98 -14.28 -2.23
N ARG A 61 16.27 -14.10 -0.94
CA ARG A 61 16.45 -12.79 -0.32
C ARG A 61 17.44 -11.93 -1.09
N GLU A 62 18.57 -12.52 -1.47
CA GLU A 62 19.66 -11.84 -2.17
C GLU A 62 19.19 -11.32 -3.53
N ARG A 63 18.39 -12.11 -4.25
CA ARG A 63 17.84 -11.70 -5.54
C ARG A 63 16.83 -10.56 -5.42
N ILE A 64 15.95 -10.61 -4.41
CA ILE A 64 15.00 -9.53 -4.13
C ILE A 64 15.76 -8.23 -3.84
N GLN A 65 16.76 -8.28 -2.96
CA GLN A 65 17.54 -7.11 -2.58
C GLN A 65 18.36 -6.54 -3.76
N GLU A 66 18.93 -7.40 -4.60
CA GLU A 66 19.66 -7.00 -5.82
C GLU A 66 18.75 -6.28 -6.81
N LEU A 67 17.60 -6.87 -7.15
CA LEU A 67 16.63 -6.27 -8.07
C LEU A 67 16.08 -4.96 -7.51
N TYR A 68 15.73 -4.95 -6.21
CA TYR A 68 15.22 -3.75 -5.56
C TYR A 68 16.27 -2.64 -5.57
N GLY A 69 17.52 -2.91 -5.17
CA GLY A 69 18.57 -1.91 -5.13
C GLY A 69 19.02 -1.38 -6.50
N SER A 70 18.83 -2.16 -7.57
CA SER A 70 19.21 -1.76 -8.94
C SER A 70 18.10 -1.08 -9.72
N ARG A 71 16.83 -1.45 -9.47
CA ARG A 71 15.68 -1.00 -10.28
C ARG A 71 14.72 -0.09 -9.53
N ILE A 72 14.75 -0.06 -8.20
CA ILE A 72 13.82 0.72 -7.38
C ILE A 72 14.57 1.83 -6.65
N GLU A 73 14.11 3.06 -6.85
CA GLU A 73 14.60 4.23 -6.11
C GLU A 73 13.48 4.79 -5.23
N ALA A 74 13.62 4.66 -3.92
CA ALA A 74 12.70 5.27 -2.96
C ALA A 74 13.02 6.77 -2.81
N ARG A 75 11.98 7.60 -2.78
CA ARG A 75 12.06 9.06 -2.59
C ARG A 75 11.09 9.50 -1.51
N ALA A 76 11.56 10.40 -0.63
CA ALA A 76 10.74 11.03 0.39
C ALA A 76 10.04 12.27 -0.20
N VAL A 77 8.74 12.41 0.03
CA VAL A 77 7.90 13.47 -0.55
C VAL A 77 7.09 14.12 0.55
N ASP A 78 7.10 15.45 0.61
CA ASP A 78 6.18 16.20 1.46
C ASP A 78 4.77 16.14 0.85
N LEU A 79 3.82 15.54 1.57
CA LEU A 79 2.47 15.30 1.05
C LEU A 79 1.57 16.54 1.04
N ALA A 80 2.01 17.68 1.58
CA ALA A 80 1.25 18.93 1.51
C ALA A 80 1.65 19.74 0.26
N THR A 81 2.94 19.73 -0.07
CA THR A 81 3.52 20.54 -1.14
C THR A 81 3.80 19.74 -2.42
N GLY A 82 3.98 18.42 -2.29
CA GLY A 82 4.42 17.54 -3.37
C GLY A 82 5.92 17.64 -3.68
N ASP A 83 6.71 18.34 -2.87
CA ASP A 83 8.16 18.46 -3.07
C ASP A 83 8.93 17.25 -2.53
N TYR A 84 10.07 16.94 -3.14
CA TYR A 84 11.01 15.99 -2.55
C TYR A 84 11.64 16.57 -1.28
N VAL A 85 11.79 15.72 -0.27
CA VAL A 85 12.45 16.09 0.99
C VAL A 85 13.90 15.64 0.95
N GLU A 86 14.82 16.59 0.88
CA GLU A 86 16.26 16.30 0.91
C GLU A 86 16.73 15.86 2.31
N GLY A 87 17.77 15.01 2.35
CA GLY A 87 18.39 14.57 3.60
C GLY A 87 17.60 13.53 4.40
N VAL A 88 16.43 13.11 3.92
CA VAL A 88 15.64 12.02 4.52
C VAL A 88 15.88 10.74 3.73
N ASP A 89 16.33 9.68 4.42
CA ASP A 89 16.42 8.35 3.83
C ASP A 89 15.03 7.72 3.72
N ALA A 90 14.49 7.71 2.51
CA ALA A 90 13.18 7.14 2.19
C ALA A 90 13.06 5.64 2.55
N ALA A 91 14.16 4.89 2.61
CA ALA A 91 14.14 3.48 3.02
C ALA A 91 13.86 3.29 4.52
N THR A 92 14.05 4.35 5.32
CA THR A 92 13.80 4.33 6.78
C THR A 92 12.38 4.75 7.15
N ILE A 93 11.61 5.28 6.19
CA ILE A 93 10.24 5.72 6.41
C ILE A 93 9.33 4.50 6.46
N ASP A 94 8.70 4.25 7.61
CA ASP A 94 7.53 3.36 7.71
C ASP A 94 6.25 4.21 7.75
N PRO A 95 5.45 4.21 6.66
CA PRO A 95 4.22 4.98 6.60
C PRO A 95 3.25 4.70 7.75
N LYS A 96 3.26 3.49 8.33
CA LYS A 96 2.37 3.13 9.45
C LYS A 96 2.78 3.80 10.75
N LEU A 97 4.09 3.94 10.98
CA LEU A 97 4.62 4.61 12.17
C LEU A 97 4.43 6.12 12.04
N GLU A 98 4.68 6.67 10.86
CA GLU A 98 4.51 8.11 10.58
C GLU A 98 3.06 8.58 10.77
N VAL A 99 2.07 7.79 10.32
CA VAL A 99 0.64 8.09 10.51
C VAL A 99 0.21 8.03 11.98
N SER A 100 0.88 7.20 12.79
CA SER A 100 0.54 6.98 14.19
C SER A 100 1.11 8.06 15.12
N ASP A 101 2.15 8.79 14.67
CA ASP A 101 2.79 9.86 15.41
C ASP A 101 2.12 11.22 15.11
N PRO A 102 1.50 11.88 16.12
CA PRO A 102 0.84 13.17 15.91
C PRO A 102 1.75 14.30 15.42
N GLU A 103 3.06 14.25 15.70
CA GLU A 103 4.01 15.29 15.27
C GLU A 103 4.41 15.13 13.81
N LYS A 104 4.33 13.91 13.28
CA LYS A 104 4.72 13.56 11.92
C LYS A 104 3.55 13.37 10.95
N SER A 105 2.34 13.67 11.40
CA SER A 105 1.13 13.55 10.60
C SER A 105 0.14 14.67 10.89
N ARG A 106 -0.82 14.85 9.99
CA ARG A 106 -1.95 15.77 10.13
C ARG A 106 -3.26 15.00 10.16
N GLU A 107 -4.29 15.57 10.77
CA GLU A 107 -5.65 15.00 10.67
C GLU A 107 -6.15 15.11 9.23
N ALA A 108 -6.68 14.00 8.72
CA ALA A 108 -7.30 13.99 7.40
C ALA A 108 -8.72 14.58 7.51
N PRO A 109 -9.15 15.40 6.54
CA PRO A 109 -10.55 15.81 6.45
C PRO A 109 -11.48 14.59 6.36
N ALA A 110 -12.76 14.79 6.71
CA ALA A 110 -13.75 13.72 6.63
C ALA A 110 -13.82 13.13 5.22
N ASN A 111 -13.49 11.85 5.09
CA ASN A 111 -13.37 11.16 3.80
C ASN A 111 -13.98 9.77 3.83
N LYS A 112 -14.33 9.25 2.65
CA LYS A 112 -14.97 7.93 2.50
C LYS A 112 -13.98 6.76 2.63
N ALA A 113 -12.67 7.01 2.51
CA ALA A 113 -11.62 6.00 2.72
C ALA A 113 -11.41 5.70 4.21
N GLN A 114 -11.98 6.52 5.11
CA GLN A 114 -11.77 6.49 6.55
C GLN A 114 -10.29 6.57 6.94
N VAL A 115 -9.48 7.24 6.10
CA VAL A 115 -8.13 7.65 6.49
C VAL A 115 -8.30 8.73 7.55
N ARG A 116 -7.72 8.53 8.74
CA ARG A 116 -7.87 9.47 9.86
C ARG A 116 -6.76 10.50 9.91
N ARG A 117 -5.56 10.11 9.49
CA ARG A 117 -4.36 10.92 9.52
C ARG A 117 -3.55 10.67 8.26
N VAL A 118 -2.90 11.71 7.78
CA VAL A 118 -1.99 11.67 6.62
C VAL A 118 -0.59 12.01 7.15
N PRO A 119 0.45 11.24 6.80
CA PRO A 119 1.79 11.60 7.22
C PRO A 119 2.22 12.91 6.53
N ASN A 120 3.09 13.68 7.16
CA ASN A 120 3.62 14.89 6.55
C ASN A 120 4.56 14.51 5.40
N VAL A 121 5.37 13.47 5.61
CA VAL A 121 6.27 12.91 4.61
C VAL A 121 5.80 11.52 4.20
N GLY A 122 5.57 11.34 2.91
CA GLY A 122 5.31 10.05 2.27
C GLY A 122 6.56 9.48 1.59
N VAL A 123 6.48 8.21 1.22
CA VAL A 123 7.47 7.55 0.36
C VAL A 123 6.82 7.20 -0.97
N VAL A 124 7.55 7.43 -2.06
CA VAL A 124 7.19 6.96 -3.41
C VAL A 124 8.36 6.16 -3.96
N TYR A 125 8.06 5.20 -4.84
CA TYR A 125 9.10 4.36 -5.44
C TYR A 125 9.13 4.57 -6.94
N HIS A 126 10.27 4.99 -7.46
CA HIS A 126 10.53 5.08 -8.89
C HIS A 126 11.04 3.73 -9.38
N VAL A 127 10.33 3.13 -10.34
CA VAL A 127 10.79 1.96 -11.07
C VAL A 127 11.56 2.44 -12.28
N LYS A 128 12.82 2.03 -12.38
CA LYS A 128 13.72 2.41 -13.47
C LYS A 128 13.83 1.31 -14.52
N ASP A 129 14.00 1.70 -15.78
CA ASP A 129 14.43 0.81 -16.86
C ASP A 129 15.92 0.42 -16.71
N GLU A 130 16.43 -0.39 -17.62
CA GLU A 130 17.85 -0.76 -17.66
C GLU A 130 18.78 0.42 -17.99
N ALA A 131 18.25 1.48 -18.60
CA ALA A 131 18.98 2.71 -18.92
C ALA A 131 18.97 3.73 -17.77
N GLY A 132 18.23 3.47 -16.69
CA GLY A 132 18.08 4.33 -15.52
C GLY A 132 16.95 5.36 -15.58
N HIS A 133 16.11 5.34 -16.61
CA HIS A 133 14.94 6.23 -16.71
C HIS A 133 13.76 5.69 -15.90
N VAL A 134 12.99 6.58 -15.29
CA VAL A 134 11.77 6.21 -14.56
C VAL A 134 10.67 5.80 -15.56
N GLU A 135 10.23 4.55 -15.50
CA GLU A 135 9.12 4.01 -16.29
C GLU A 135 7.80 3.99 -15.51
N GLU A 136 7.87 3.72 -14.21
CA GLU A 136 6.71 3.63 -13.35
C GLU A 136 6.95 4.31 -12.00
N LEU A 137 5.85 4.74 -11.40
CA LEU A 137 5.77 5.38 -10.10
C LEU A 137 4.83 4.55 -9.22
N ILE A 138 5.36 4.01 -8.13
CA ILE A 138 4.60 3.20 -7.18
C ILE A 138 4.31 4.04 -5.93
N LEU A 139 3.02 4.08 -5.57
CA LEU A 139 2.48 4.83 -4.44
C LEU A 139 1.95 3.87 -3.37
N PRO A 140 2.38 3.97 -2.10
CA PRO A 140 1.73 3.25 -1.00
C PRO A 140 0.34 3.85 -0.74
N ILE A 141 -0.69 3.01 -0.76
CA ILE A 141 -2.07 3.43 -0.52
C ILE A 141 -2.69 2.62 0.61
N HIS A 142 -3.61 3.23 1.35
CA HIS A 142 -4.39 2.50 2.33
C HIS A 142 -5.77 3.08 2.60
N GLY A 143 -6.73 2.23 2.94
CA GLY A 143 -8.07 2.71 3.29
C GLY A 143 -8.97 1.60 3.78
N LYS A 144 -10.11 1.97 4.33
CA LYS A 144 -11.05 1.04 4.93
C LYS A 144 -11.78 0.24 3.84
N GLY A 145 -11.64 -1.09 3.91
CA GLY A 145 -12.50 -2.05 3.22
C GLY A 145 -13.81 -2.27 3.99
N LEU A 146 -14.27 -3.51 4.10
CA LEU A 146 -15.40 -3.84 4.98
C LEU A 146 -14.91 -4.10 6.42
N TRP A 147 -14.05 -5.09 6.59
CA TRP A 147 -13.62 -5.58 7.89
C TRP A 147 -12.35 -4.89 8.37
N SER A 148 -11.46 -4.55 7.44
CA SER A 148 -10.09 -4.15 7.74
C SER A 148 -9.64 -2.93 6.93
N THR A 149 -8.48 -2.40 7.30
CA THR A 149 -7.74 -1.47 6.42
C THR A 149 -7.01 -2.30 5.38
N LEU A 150 -7.26 -1.98 4.11
CA LEU A 150 -6.51 -2.48 2.98
C LEU A 150 -5.22 -1.67 2.88
N TYR A 151 -4.06 -2.31 2.96
CA TYR A 151 -2.77 -1.69 2.64
C TYR A 151 -2.24 -2.27 1.34
N GLY A 152 -1.86 -1.38 0.42
CA GLY A 152 -1.47 -1.77 -0.92
C GLY A 152 -0.54 -0.78 -1.58
N PHE A 153 -0.26 -1.07 -2.84
CA PHE A 153 0.52 -0.23 -3.74
C PHE A 153 -0.27 -0.03 -5.03
N LEU A 154 -0.24 1.19 -5.55
CA LEU A 154 -0.71 1.54 -6.88
C LEU A 154 0.49 1.90 -7.74
N ALA A 155 0.65 1.24 -8.89
CA ALA A 155 1.66 1.59 -9.87
C ALA A 155 1.02 2.42 -11.00
N LEU A 156 1.60 3.58 -11.27
CA LEU A 156 1.28 4.44 -12.39
C LEU A 156 2.45 4.42 -13.37
N ARG A 157 2.17 4.52 -14.66
CA ARG A 157 3.20 4.72 -15.69
C ARG A 157 3.82 6.11 -15.55
N ARG A 158 4.85 6.40 -16.35
CA ARG A 158 5.57 7.69 -16.38
C ARG A 158 4.68 8.91 -16.57
N ASP A 159 3.50 8.77 -17.15
CA ASP A 159 2.50 9.85 -17.28
C ASP A 159 1.77 10.19 -15.97
N ALA A 160 2.04 9.44 -14.89
CA ALA A 160 1.40 9.54 -13.58
C ALA A 160 -0.14 9.58 -13.67
N ASP A 161 -0.68 8.76 -14.57
CA ASP A 161 -2.12 8.62 -14.79
C ASP A 161 -2.51 7.22 -15.28
N SER A 162 -1.82 6.69 -16.29
CA SER A 162 -2.06 5.33 -16.76
C SER A 162 -1.66 4.33 -15.67
N ILE A 163 -2.57 3.46 -15.26
CA ILE A 163 -2.33 2.47 -14.20
C ILE A 163 -1.54 1.32 -14.80
N ALA A 164 -0.38 1.04 -14.22
CA ALA A 164 0.43 -0.14 -14.51
C ALA A 164 -0.07 -1.36 -13.73
N GLY A 165 -0.56 -1.15 -12.50
CA GLY A 165 -1.17 -2.22 -11.71
C GLY A 165 -1.54 -1.78 -10.30
N ILE A 166 -2.10 -2.72 -9.55
CA ILE A 166 -2.40 -2.55 -8.12
C ILE A 166 -2.13 -3.87 -7.38
N THR A 167 -1.74 -3.78 -6.13
CA THR A 167 -1.65 -4.94 -5.24
C THR A 167 -1.99 -4.56 -3.81
N PHE A 168 -2.53 -5.50 -3.04
CA PHE A 168 -2.71 -5.36 -1.60
C PHE A 168 -1.84 -6.40 -0.90
N TYR A 169 -1.14 -5.99 0.14
CA TYR A 169 -0.20 -6.85 0.86
C TYR A 169 -0.64 -7.12 2.31
N LYS A 170 -1.66 -6.38 2.79
CA LYS A 170 -2.23 -6.60 4.12
C LYS A 170 -3.69 -6.21 4.18
N HIS A 171 -4.53 -7.18 4.53
CA HIS A 171 -5.93 -6.99 4.89
C HIS A 171 -6.48 -8.20 5.66
N LEU A 172 -7.70 -8.10 6.19
CA LEU A 172 -8.46 -9.19 6.82
C LEU A 172 -9.89 -9.27 6.27
N GLU A 173 -10.05 -8.98 4.97
CA GLU A 173 -11.32 -9.20 4.28
C GLU A 173 -11.65 -10.70 4.18
N THR A 174 -12.91 -11.04 3.97
CA THR A 174 -13.36 -12.44 3.89
C THR A 174 -12.82 -13.10 2.62
N PRO A 175 -12.08 -14.23 2.72
CA PRO A 175 -11.61 -14.99 1.55
C PRO A 175 -12.77 -15.42 0.65
N GLY A 176 -12.59 -15.36 -0.67
CA GLY A 176 -13.62 -15.65 -1.67
C GLY A 176 -14.69 -14.55 -1.84
N LEU A 177 -14.60 -13.45 -1.09
CA LEU A 177 -15.45 -12.27 -1.21
C LEU A 177 -14.58 -11.02 -1.35
N GLY A 178 -14.35 -10.30 -0.24
CA GLY A 178 -13.52 -9.10 -0.23
C GLY A 178 -12.03 -9.42 -0.36
N GLY A 179 -11.61 -10.61 0.05
CA GLY A 179 -10.23 -11.08 -0.14
C GLY A 179 -9.85 -11.32 -1.60
N GLU A 180 -10.80 -11.26 -2.53
CA GLU A 180 -10.52 -11.33 -3.97
C GLU A 180 -9.74 -10.12 -4.49
N VAL A 181 -9.47 -9.10 -3.67
CA VAL A 181 -8.47 -8.06 -3.99
C VAL A 181 -7.06 -8.64 -4.20
N ASP A 182 -6.77 -9.83 -3.66
CA ASP A 182 -5.51 -10.56 -3.88
C ASP A 182 -5.50 -11.38 -5.18
N ASN A 183 -6.66 -11.58 -5.80
CA ASN A 183 -6.80 -12.47 -6.97
C ASN A 183 -6.04 -11.88 -8.18
N SER A 184 -5.07 -12.64 -8.71
CA SER A 184 -4.25 -12.20 -9.86
C SER A 184 -5.09 -11.87 -11.10
N ARG A 185 -6.24 -12.54 -11.31
CA ARG A 185 -7.17 -12.21 -12.41
C ARG A 185 -7.86 -10.86 -12.22
N TRP A 186 -8.13 -10.47 -10.97
CA TRP A 186 -8.72 -9.16 -10.69
C TRP A 186 -7.66 -8.07 -10.75
N LYS A 187 -6.47 -8.32 -10.20
CA LYS A 187 -5.30 -7.41 -10.29
C LYS A 187 -4.94 -7.09 -11.76
N SER A 188 -5.02 -8.06 -12.67
CA SER A 188 -4.74 -7.82 -14.10
C SER A 188 -5.76 -6.93 -14.82
N LEU A 189 -6.94 -6.65 -14.24
CA LEU A 189 -7.95 -5.77 -14.85
C LEU A 189 -7.61 -4.28 -14.73
N TRP A 190 -6.58 -3.96 -13.93
CA TRP A 190 -6.15 -2.60 -13.63
C TRP A 190 -5.18 -2.03 -14.66
N GLU A 191 -4.40 -2.89 -15.32
CA GLU A 191 -3.43 -2.45 -16.31
C GLU A 191 -4.12 -1.73 -17.48
N GLY A 192 -3.59 -0.55 -17.84
CA GLY A 192 -4.09 0.28 -18.93
C GLY A 192 -5.32 1.13 -18.58
N ARG A 193 -5.86 1.02 -17.35
CA ARG A 193 -6.89 1.94 -16.85
C ARG A 193 -6.28 3.32 -16.60
N ARG A 194 -7.11 4.36 -16.52
CA ARG A 194 -6.67 5.73 -16.21
C ARG A 194 -7.14 6.15 -14.83
N ALA A 195 -6.26 6.79 -14.08
CA ALA A 195 -6.55 7.31 -12.75
C ALA A 195 -7.44 8.57 -12.80
N PHE A 196 -7.16 9.46 -13.75
CA PHE A 196 -7.76 10.80 -13.82
C PHE A 196 -8.64 11.02 -15.04
N GLY A 197 -9.78 11.67 -14.82
CA GLY A 197 -10.70 12.10 -15.86
C GLY A 197 -10.17 13.31 -16.66
N PRO A 198 -10.90 13.75 -17.70
CA PRO A 198 -10.47 14.85 -18.56
C PRO A 198 -10.30 16.19 -17.84
N LYS A 199 -10.89 16.36 -16.65
CA LYS A 199 -10.79 17.59 -15.85
C LYS A 199 -9.71 17.50 -14.77
N GLY A 200 -8.93 16.42 -14.74
CA GLY A 200 -7.94 16.15 -13.70
C GLY A 200 -8.52 15.57 -12.41
N ASP A 201 -9.82 15.32 -12.34
CA ASP A 201 -10.46 14.69 -11.19
C ASP A 201 -10.18 13.18 -11.14
N VAL A 202 -10.04 12.62 -9.94
CA VAL A 202 -9.86 11.16 -9.77
C VAL A 202 -11.11 10.44 -10.26
N ALA A 203 -10.97 9.69 -11.35
CA ALA A 203 -12.09 9.06 -12.06
C ALA A 203 -12.12 7.54 -11.90
N ILE A 204 -10.99 6.90 -11.56
CA ILE A 204 -10.90 5.45 -11.42
C ILE A 204 -11.80 4.90 -10.31
N GLN A 205 -12.60 3.88 -10.64
CA GLN A 205 -13.53 3.26 -9.70
C GLN A 205 -13.67 1.76 -9.94
N VAL A 206 -13.86 1.01 -8.86
CA VAL A 206 -14.36 -0.36 -8.92
C VAL A 206 -15.88 -0.31 -9.00
N LYS A 207 -16.46 -0.65 -10.15
CA LYS A 207 -17.92 -0.57 -10.37
C LYS A 207 -18.62 -1.86 -9.98
N LYS A 208 -19.95 -1.83 -9.86
CA LYS A 208 -20.72 -3.07 -9.67
C LYS A 208 -20.84 -3.81 -11.01
N GLY A 209 -20.46 -5.08 -11.05
CA GLY A 209 -20.48 -5.89 -12.27
C GLY A 209 -19.21 -5.71 -13.11
N GLN A 210 -19.30 -6.00 -14.40
CA GLN A 210 -18.14 -6.03 -15.31
C GLN A 210 -17.92 -4.69 -16.01
N ALA A 211 -16.67 -4.24 -16.02
CA ALA A 211 -16.17 -3.11 -16.80
C ALA A 211 -15.94 -3.50 -18.26
N GLY A 212 -15.97 -2.50 -19.14
CA GLY A 212 -15.53 -2.67 -20.53
C GLY A 212 -14.02 -2.84 -20.63
N SER A 213 -13.51 -2.90 -21.86
CA SER A 213 -12.07 -2.82 -22.13
C SER A 213 -11.48 -1.51 -21.60
N PRO A 214 -10.18 -1.40 -21.29
CA PRO A 214 -9.56 -0.13 -20.93
C PRO A 214 -9.74 0.97 -21.98
N GLN A 215 -9.93 0.60 -23.26
CA GLN A 215 -10.18 1.56 -24.34
C GLN A 215 -11.60 2.13 -24.29
N ASP A 216 -12.61 1.30 -24.00
CA ASP A 216 -14.03 1.70 -24.00
C ASP A 216 -14.50 2.22 -22.63
N ASP A 217 -13.89 1.72 -21.54
CA ASP A 217 -14.26 1.99 -20.15
C ASP A 217 -12.99 2.24 -19.29
N PRO A 218 -12.19 3.28 -19.59
CA PRO A 218 -10.86 3.48 -19.00
C PRO A 218 -10.86 3.69 -17.48
N TYR A 219 -11.99 4.11 -16.91
CA TYR A 219 -12.09 4.52 -15.51
C TYR A 219 -12.78 3.49 -14.61
N HIS A 220 -13.15 2.32 -15.14
CA HIS A 220 -13.80 1.30 -14.32
C HIS A 220 -13.08 -0.04 -14.34
N VAL A 221 -13.08 -0.67 -13.17
CA VAL A 221 -12.64 -2.05 -12.94
C VAL A 221 -13.81 -2.87 -12.43
N ASP A 222 -13.83 -4.15 -12.75
CA ASP A 222 -14.84 -5.10 -12.30
C ASP A 222 -15.00 -5.10 -10.78
N GLY A 223 -16.25 -5.17 -10.35
CA GLY A 223 -16.59 -5.32 -8.95
C GLY A 223 -16.29 -6.71 -8.42
N LEU A 224 -15.88 -6.78 -7.16
CA LEU A 224 -15.76 -8.05 -6.44
C LEU A 224 -17.16 -8.62 -6.20
N SER A 225 -17.44 -9.81 -6.74
CA SER A 225 -18.73 -10.47 -6.62
C SER A 225 -19.08 -10.72 -5.15
N GLY A 226 -20.26 -10.30 -4.71
CA GLY A 226 -20.68 -10.39 -3.30
C GLY A 226 -19.93 -9.46 -2.33
N ALA A 227 -18.94 -8.68 -2.77
CA ALA A 227 -18.09 -7.84 -1.94
C ALA A 227 -18.09 -6.37 -2.37
N THR A 228 -19.29 -5.81 -2.54
CA THR A 228 -19.48 -4.41 -2.96
C THR A 228 -18.92 -3.40 -1.97
N LEU A 229 -18.93 -3.69 -0.66
CA LEU A 229 -18.36 -2.78 0.35
C LEU A 229 -16.83 -2.70 0.25
N THR A 230 -16.16 -3.84 0.06
CA THR A 230 -14.72 -3.87 -0.20
C THR A 230 -14.38 -3.16 -1.52
N SER A 231 -15.14 -3.42 -2.59
CA SER A 231 -14.98 -2.72 -3.87
C SER A 231 -15.08 -1.19 -3.72
N ARG A 232 -16.08 -0.71 -2.99
CA ARG A 232 -16.22 0.71 -2.65
C ARG A 232 -15.06 1.22 -1.80
N GLY A 233 -14.56 0.41 -0.87
CA GLY A 233 -13.38 0.72 -0.07
C GLY A 233 -12.15 1.00 -0.94
N VAL A 234 -11.90 0.16 -1.94
CA VAL A 234 -10.82 0.37 -2.93
C VAL A 234 -11.03 1.69 -3.69
N THR A 235 -12.23 1.91 -4.25
CA THR A 235 -12.56 3.17 -4.94
C THR A 235 -12.30 4.39 -4.06
N ASN A 236 -12.79 4.37 -2.82
CA ASN A 236 -12.60 5.48 -1.89
C ASN A 236 -11.13 5.69 -1.54
N THR A 237 -10.37 4.61 -1.40
CA THR A 237 -8.92 4.65 -1.13
C THR A 237 -8.19 5.39 -2.25
N LEU A 238 -8.45 5.03 -3.50
CA LEU A 238 -7.83 5.71 -4.65
C LEU A 238 -8.29 7.16 -4.75
N ALA A 239 -9.58 7.44 -4.56
CA ALA A 239 -10.13 8.79 -4.54
C ALA A 239 -9.48 9.69 -3.47
N PHE A 240 -9.02 9.12 -2.35
CA PHE A 240 -8.32 9.87 -1.30
C PHE A 240 -6.82 10.05 -1.63
N TRP A 241 -6.10 8.97 -1.91
CA TRP A 241 -4.65 9.06 -2.09
C TRP A 241 -4.23 9.76 -3.38
N LEU A 242 -5.10 9.84 -4.38
CA LEU A 242 -4.84 10.57 -5.63
C LEU A 242 -5.38 12.01 -5.61
N SER A 243 -6.02 12.45 -4.52
CA SER A 243 -6.47 13.83 -4.38
C SER A 243 -5.40 14.72 -3.75
N ASP A 244 -5.72 16.02 -3.62
CA ASP A 244 -4.89 17.05 -2.99
C ASP A 244 -4.54 16.74 -1.52
N GLU A 245 -5.34 15.89 -0.85
CA GLU A 245 -5.06 15.45 0.52
C GLU A 245 -3.96 14.39 0.61
N GLY A 246 -3.69 13.70 -0.50
CA GLY A 246 -2.70 12.62 -0.61
C GLY A 246 -1.53 12.99 -1.52
N PHE A 247 -1.35 12.21 -2.58
CA PHE A 247 -0.26 12.38 -3.55
C PHE A 247 -0.59 13.34 -4.70
N GLY A 248 -1.80 13.92 -4.74
CA GLY A 248 -2.21 14.84 -5.81
C GLY A 248 -1.17 15.92 -6.17
N PRO A 249 -0.67 16.71 -5.18
CA PRO A 249 0.29 17.78 -5.45
C PRO A 249 1.61 17.26 -6.02
N TYR A 250 2.07 16.09 -5.53
CA TYR A 250 3.26 15.42 -6.04
C TYR A 250 3.07 14.92 -7.47
N LEU A 251 1.94 14.29 -7.76
CA LEU A 251 1.66 13.76 -9.09
C LEU A 251 1.56 14.86 -10.14
N GLU A 252 1.02 16.03 -9.79
CA GLU A 252 1.02 17.20 -10.67
C GLU A 252 2.44 17.67 -11.02
N LYS A 253 3.31 17.80 -10.01
CA LYS A 253 4.71 18.18 -10.22
C LYS A 253 5.47 17.15 -11.05
N PHE A 254 5.30 15.87 -10.72
CA PHE A 254 5.93 14.77 -11.46
C PHE A 254 5.53 14.78 -12.94
N ARG A 255 4.25 15.03 -13.26
CA ARG A 255 3.79 15.17 -14.66
C ARG A 255 4.44 16.37 -15.36
N ALA A 256 4.57 17.51 -14.68
CA ALA A 256 5.21 18.70 -15.24
C ALA A 256 6.70 18.45 -15.55
N GLU A 257 7.42 17.78 -14.65
CA GLU A 257 8.83 17.42 -14.84
C GLU A 257 9.00 16.40 -16.00
N MET A 258 8.17 15.36 -16.03
CA MET A 258 8.27 14.32 -17.06
C MET A 258 7.84 14.81 -18.44
N GLY A 259 6.88 15.75 -18.52
CA GLY A 259 6.43 16.35 -19.77
C GLY A 259 7.40 17.39 -20.35
N THR A 260 8.25 18.01 -19.52
CA THR A 260 9.25 18.99 -19.98
C THR A 260 10.56 18.35 -20.47
N GLY A 261 10.85 17.11 -20.07
CA GLY A 261 12.02 16.34 -20.51
C GLY A 261 11.88 15.62 -21.86
N GLY A 262 10.85 15.94 -22.65
CA GLY A 262 10.54 15.29 -23.94
C GLY A 262 10.74 16.17 -25.19
N ASN A 263 11.44 17.30 -25.09
CA ASN A 263 11.81 18.17 -26.22
C ASN A 263 13.31 18.10 -26.53
#